data_AF-A0A7X8TJR1-F1
#
_entry.id   AF-A0A7X8TJR1-F1
#
_cell.length_a   1.000
_cell.length_b   1.000
_cell.length_c   1.000
_cell.angle_alpha   90.00
_cell.angle_beta   90.00
_cell.angle_gamma   90.00
#
_symmetry.space_group_name_H-M   'P 1'
#
loop_
_entity.id
_entity.type
_entity.pdbx_description
1 polymer ?
#
loop_
_entity_poly.entity_id
_entity_poly.type
_entity_poly.pdbx_seq_one_letter_code
_entity_poly.pdbx_strand_id
1 'polypeptide(L)'
;MELELIPDSLGTEALLLGCAFVLSAVIGLERELRQKSAGARTHILVGLGSALFTLVSAYGFAHLLGDDVVLDPSRIAAQIVSGIGFIGAGVIFVRQNIVSGLTTAGSIWVTAAVGMACGAGMPLIATLTVIFYILAVTLVTWVARKIPKHGRTQQFMVRYQDGHGILRDVLQAAWELGYQSGHSRLSVEVCRVKGLAPLLDD
;
A
#
# COMPACT_ATOMS: atom_id res chain seq x y z
N MET A 1 12.50 -35.25 -29.24
CA MET A 1 12.23 -34.18 -28.25
C MET A 1 11.46 -34.85 -27.13
N GLU A 2 12.16 -35.60 -26.29
CA GLU A 2 11.57 -36.12 -25.06
C GLU A 2 11.44 -34.92 -24.12
N LEU A 3 10.23 -34.45 -23.93
CA LEU A 3 9.93 -33.50 -22.87
C LEU A 3 10.08 -34.31 -21.57
N GLU A 4 11.26 -34.26 -20.95
CA GLU A 4 11.42 -34.69 -19.56
C GLU A 4 10.48 -33.82 -18.72
N LEU A 5 9.26 -34.31 -18.52
CA LEU A 5 8.15 -33.58 -17.91
C LEU A 5 8.43 -33.25 -16.44
N ILE A 6 9.49 -33.84 -15.86
CA ILE A 6 9.92 -33.66 -14.48
C ILE A 6 11.46 -33.59 -14.48
N PRO A 7 12.04 -32.39 -14.62
CA PRO A 7 13.47 -32.21 -14.41
C PRO A 7 13.84 -32.41 -12.94
N ASP A 8 15.04 -32.89 -12.64
CA ASP A 8 15.55 -33.06 -11.28
C ASP A 8 15.56 -31.75 -10.46
N SER A 9 15.53 -30.60 -11.14
CA SER A 9 15.46 -29.26 -10.54
C SER A 9 14.05 -28.84 -10.09
N LEU A 10 13.00 -29.56 -10.50
CA LEU A 10 11.61 -29.18 -10.24
C LEU A 10 11.31 -29.02 -8.74
N GLY A 11 11.90 -29.88 -7.91
CA GLY A 11 11.75 -29.79 -6.45
C GLY A 11 12.29 -28.49 -5.88
N THR A 12 13.46 -28.04 -6.35
CA THR A 12 14.08 -26.79 -5.93
C THR A 12 13.27 -25.59 -6.42
N GLU A 13 12.85 -25.58 -7.69
CA GLU A 13 12.05 -24.50 -8.26
C GLU A 13 10.69 -24.36 -7.57
N ALA A 14 10.03 -25.49 -7.30
CA ALA A 14 8.79 -25.52 -6.53
C ALA A 14 8.98 -25.01 -5.10
N LEU A 15 10.09 -25.34 -4.45
CA LEU A 15 10.44 -24.81 -3.13
C LEU A 15 10.63 -23.29 -3.17
N LEU A 16 11.33 -22.76 -4.17
CA LEU A 16 11.53 -21.32 -4.34
C LEU A 16 10.21 -20.58 -4.57
N LEU A 17 9.31 -21.13 -5.39
CA LEU A 17 7.95 -20.62 -5.57
C LEU A 17 7.14 -20.69 -4.28
N GLY A 18 7.27 -21.78 -3.51
CA GLY A 18 6.67 -21.92 -2.18
C GLY A 18 7.17 -20.86 -1.19
N CYS A 19 8.48 -20.60 -1.16
CA CYS A 19 9.06 -19.52 -0.36
C CYS A 19 8.50 -18.14 -0.78
N ALA A 20 8.44 -17.87 -2.09
CA ALA A 20 7.87 -16.62 -2.62
C ALA A 20 6.40 -16.45 -2.19
N PHE A 21 5.60 -17.52 -2.29
CA PHE A 21 4.21 -17.54 -1.85
C PHE A 21 4.07 -17.20 -0.37
N VAL A 22 4.80 -17.91 0.50
CA VAL A 22 4.71 -17.75 1.95
C VAL A 22 5.18 -16.35 2.37
N LEU A 23 6.33 -15.89 1.89
CA LEU A 23 6.88 -14.58 2.26
C LEU A 23 5.98 -13.43 1.78
N SER A 24 5.42 -13.53 0.58
CA SER A 24 4.48 -12.54 0.06
C SER A 24 3.14 -12.57 0.78
N ALA A 25 2.68 -13.76 1.20
CA ALA A 25 1.50 -13.90 2.06
C ALA A 25 1.71 -13.22 3.41
N VAL A 26 2.89 -13.34 4.02
CA VAL A 26 3.21 -12.66 5.29
C VAL A 26 3.13 -11.14 5.14
N ILE A 27 3.71 -10.57 4.06
CA ILE A 27 3.57 -9.13 3.77
C ILE A 27 2.09 -8.77 3.62
N GLY A 28 1.36 -9.50 2.77
CA GLY A 28 -0.01 -9.18 2.46
C GLY A 28 -0.99 -9.36 3.64
N LEU A 29 -0.75 -10.33 4.52
CA LEU A 29 -1.51 -10.51 5.76
C LEU A 29 -1.28 -9.35 6.72
N GLU A 30 -0.04 -8.87 6.87
CA GLU A 30 0.25 -7.65 7.64
C GLU A 30 -0.53 -6.45 7.10
N ARG A 31 -0.60 -6.30 5.78
CA ARG A 31 -1.38 -5.23 5.13
C ARG A 31 -2.88 -5.36 5.39
N GLU A 32 -3.41 -6.57 5.25
CA GLU A 32 -4.84 -6.86 5.39
C GLU A 32 -5.32 -6.66 6.83
N LEU A 33 -4.53 -7.13 7.81
CA LEU A 33 -4.78 -6.88 9.25
C LEU A 33 -4.78 -5.39 9.59
N ARG A 34 -4.00 -4.57 8.88
CA ARG A 34 -3.98 -3.11 9.05
C ARG A 34 -5.03 -2.38 8.20
N GLN A 35 -5.97 -3.10 7.58
CA GLN A 35 -7.08 -2.55 6.78
C GLN A 35 -6.58 -1.64 5.65
N LYS A 36 -5.63 -2.15 4.86
CA LYS A 36 -4.98 -1.41 3.78
C LYS A 36 -5.49 -1.86 2.42
N SER A 37 -5.42 -0.96 1.43
CA SER A 37 -6.06 -1.12 0.12
C SER A 37 -5.64 -2.40 -0.63
N ALA A 38 -4.37 -2.81 -0.56
CA ALA A 38 -3.91 -4.08 -1.10
C ALA A 38 -3.67 -5.08 0.04
N GLY A 39 -4.37 -6.22 0.00
CA GLY A 39 -4.33 -7.28 1.03
C GLY A 39 -3.49 -8.50 0.62
N ALA A 40 -3.75 -9.66 1.23
CA ALA A 40 -2.96 -10.89 1.03
C ALA A 40 -2.92 -11.35 -0.42
N ARG A 41 -4.09 -11.43 -1.08
CA ARG A 41 -4.22 -11.91 -2.47
C ARG A 41 -3.34 -11.12 -3.45
N THR A 42 -3.32 -9.80 -3.33
CA THR A 42 -2.53 -8.94 -4.22
C THR A 42 -1.04 -9.21 -4.07
N HIS A 43 -0.54 -9.25 -2.84
CA HIS A 43 0.89 -9.44 -2.58
C HIS A 43 1.33 -10.86 -3.00
N ILE A 44 0.54 -11.89 -2.71
CA ILE A 44 0.82 -13.26 -3.15
C ILE A 44 0.98 -13.35 -4.67
N LEU A 45 0.03 -12.79 -5.44
CA LEU A 45 0.09 -12.85 -6.90
C LEU A 45 1.30 -12.09 -7.46
N VAL A 46 1.62 -10.93 -6.89
CA VAL A 46 2.77 -10.12 -7.31
C VAL A 46 4.08 -10.85 -7.05
N GLY A 47 4.27 -11.40 -5.84
CA GLY A 47 5.51 -12.09 -5.48
C GLY A 47 5.66 -13.42 -6.22
N LEU A 48 4.60 -14.21 -6.32
CA LEU A 48 4.61 -15.48 -7.05
C LEU A 48 4.88 -15.26 -8.55
N GLY A 49 4.20 -14.28 -9.17
CA GLY A 49 4.44 -13.94 -10.58
C GLY A 49 5.86 -13.45 -10.83
N SER A 50 6.41 -12.62 -9.93
CA SER A 50 7.79 -12.15 -10.03
C SER A 50 8.80 -13.29 -9.90
N ALA A 51 8.59 -14.21 -8.96
CA ALA A 51 9.42 -15.40 -8.80
C ALA A 51 9.39 -16.30 -10.05
N LEU A 52 8.20 -16.53 -10.60
CA LEU A 52 8.02 -17.31 -11.82
C LEU A 52 8.73 -16.67 -13.01
N PHE A 53 8.58 -15.37 -13.22
CA PHE A 53 9.28 -14.67 -14.30
C PHE A 53 10.79 -14.72 -14.14
N THR A 54 11.31 -14.61 -12.92
CA THR A 54 12.75 -14.78 -12.66
C THR A 54 13.23 -16.20 -12.97
N LEU A 55 12.49 -17.23 -12.57
CA LEU A 55 12.82 -18.63 -12.89
C LEU A 55 12.79 -18.90 -14.40
N VAL A 56 11.73 -18.45 -15.09
CA VAL A 56 11.62 -18.58 -16.55
C VAL A 56 12.79 -17.88 -17.24
N SER A 57 13.19 -16.70 -16.76
CA SER A 57 14.32 -15.97 -17.32
C SER A 57 15.67 -16.64 -17.09
N ALA A 58 15.84 -17.36 -15.98
CA ALA A 58 17.08 -18.03 -15.62
C ALA A 58 17.21 -19.40 -16.31
N TYR A 59 16.12 -20.17 -16.40
CA TYR A 59 16.18 -21.58 -16.78
C TYR A 59 15.29 -21.93 -17.99
N GLY A 60 14.22 -21.18 -18.24
CA GLY A 60 13.19 -21.54 -19.22
C GLY A 60 13.63 -21.54 -20.68
N PHE A 61 14.76 -20.90 -20.99
CA PHE A 61 15.27 -20.76 -22.37
C PHE A 61 16.56 -21.55 -22.62
N ALA A 62 17.09 -22.26 -21.62
CA ALA A 62 18.39 -22.94 -21.70
C ALA A 62 18.47 -23.96 -22.86
N HIS A 63 17.35 -24.59 -23.23
CA HIS A 63 17.30 -25.59 -24.31
C HIS A 63 17.06 -25.01 -25.71
N LEU A 64 16.77 -23.71 -25.82
CA LEU A 64 16.42 -23.05 -27.08
C LEU A 64 17.59 -22.25 -27.69
N LEU A 65 18.69 -22.15 -26.95
CA LEU A 65 19.83 -21.31 -27.28
C LEU A 65 20.99 -22.18 -27.75
N GLY A 66 21.62 -21.77 -28.86
CA GLY A 66 22.86 -22.40 -29.32
C GLY A 66 24.05 -22.00 -28.44
N ASP A 67 25.16 -22.73 -28.56
CA ASP A 67 26.36 -22.58 -27.71
C ASP A 67 26.94 -21.16 -27.65
N ASP A 68 26.67 -20.32 -28.66
CA ASP A 68 27.16 -18.94 -28.76
C ASP A 68 26.26 -17.89 -28.08
N VAL A 69 25.09 -18.26 -27.53
CA VAL A 69 24.14 -17.29 -26.97
C VAL A 69 24.18 -17.27 -25.45
N VAL A 70 24.61 -16.14 -24.89
CA VAL A 70 24.62 -15.89 -23.45
C VAL A 70 23.23 -15.45 -22.98
N LEU A 71 22.63 -16.22 -22.07
CA LEU A 71 21.43 -15.83 -21.35
C LEU A 71 21.70 -14.63 -20.45
N ASP A 72 20.79 -13.65 -20.48
CA ASP A 72 20.84 -12.47 -19.63
C ASP A 72 19.57 -12.36 -18.76
N PRO A 73 19.55 -13.03 -17.59
CA PRO A 73 18.41 -12.99 -16.66
C PRO A 73 18.09 -11.58 -16.13
N SER A 74 19.06 -10.65 -16.21
CA SER A 74 18.88 -9.29 -15.70
C SER A 74 17.83 -8.50 -16.49
N ARG A 75 17.59 -8.87 -17.77
CA ARG A 75 16.61 -8.21 -18.63
C ARG A 75 15.19 -8.35 -18.12
N ILE A 76 14.76 -9.57 -17.78
CA ILE A 76 13.42 -9.79 -17.24
C ILE A 76 13.31 -9.16 -15.85
N ALA A 77 14.35 -9.24 -15.01
CA ALA A 77 14.36 -8.55 -13.73
C ALA A 77 14.15 -7.03 -13.88
N ALA A 78 14.82 -6.38 -14.83
CA ALA A 78 14.64 -4.96 -15.13
C ALA A 78 13.21 -4.63 -15.59
N GLN A 79 12.60 -5.51 -16.41
CA GLN A 79 11.22 -5.33 -16.87
C GLN A 79 10.20 -5.52 -15.74
N ILE A 80 10.45 -6.42 -14.78
CA ILE A 80 9.61 -6.58 -13.58
C ILE A 80 9.65 -5.28 -12.76
N VAL A 81 10.84 -4.74 -12.49
CA VAL A 81 11.00 -3.49 -11.71
C VAL A 81 10.25 -2.33 -12.39
N SER A 82 10.39 -2.20 -13.72
CA SER A 82 9.68 -1.19 -14.51
C SER A 82 8.16 -1.37 -14.46
N GLY A 83 7.67 -2.60 -14.70
CA GLY A 83 6.24 -2.91 -14.73
C GLY A 83 5.55 -2.69 -13.38
N ILE A 84 6.21 -3.03 -12.27
CA ILE A 84 5.68 -2.77 -10.93
C ILE A 84 5.67 -1.28 -10.61
N GLY A 85 6.60 -0.49 -11.15
CA GLY A 85 6.56 0.97 -11.07
C GLY A 85 5.27 1.55 -11.66
N PHE A 86 4.84 1.03 -12.82
CA PHE A 86 3.58 1.42 -13.45
C PHE A 86 2.35 1.02 -12.62
N ILE A 87 2.31 -0.21 -12.10
CA ILE A 87 1.21 -0.67 -11.22
C ILE A 87 1.16 0.19 -9.94
N GLY A 88 2.32 0.50 -9.36
CA GLY A 88 2.44 1.34 -8.18
C GLY A 88 1.85 2.74 -8.39
N ALA A 89 2.10 3.35 -9.55
CA ALA A 89 1.50 4.64 -9.92
C ALA A 89 -0.04 4.57 -9.94
N GLY A 90 -0.62 3.46 -10.42
CA GLY A 90 -2.08 3.26 -10.44
C GLY A 90 -2.74 3.13 -9.06
N VAL A 91 -1.97 2.85 -8.01
CA VAL A 91 -2.47 2.73 -6.62
C VAL A 91 -2.34 4.05 -5.84
N ILE A 92 -1.57 5.01 -6.36
CA ILE A 92 -1.37 6.32 -5.72
C ILE A 92 -2.47 7.27 -6.18
N PHE A 93 -3.24 7.79 -5.22
CA PHE A 93 -4.33 8.72 -5.48
C PHE A 93 -4.08 10.06 -4.79
N VAL A 94 -4.34 11.16 -5.50
CA VAL A 94 -4.21 12.52 -4.98
C VAL A 94 -5.57 13.21 -5.03
N ARG A 95 -6.09 13.66 -3.88
CA ARG A 95 -7.36 14.40 -3.81
C ARG A 95 -7.22 15.57 -2.85
N GLN A 96 -7.51 16.79 -3.32
CA GLN A 96 -7.51 18.01 -2.49
C GLN A 96 -6.27 18.14 -1.59
N ASN A 97 -5.08 17.95 -2.17
CA ASN A 97 -3.78 18.00 -1.47
C ASN A 97 -3.51 16.87 -0.45
N ILE A 98 -4.31 15.80 -0.47
CA ILE A 98 -4.08 14.57 0.30
C ILE A 98 -3.60 13.48 -0.66
N VAL A 99 -2.40 12.95 -0.40
CA VAL A 99 -1.84 11.81 -1.14
C VAL A 99 -2.11 10.53 -0.35
N SER A 100 -2.68 9.52 -1.00
CA SER A 100 -2.93 8.18 -0.44
C SER A 100 -2.29 7.12 -1.31
N GLY A 101 -2.03 5.94 -0.74
CA GLY A 101 -1.53 4.78 -1.47
C GLY A 101 0.00 4.64 -1.55
N LEU A 102 0.79 5.64 -1.13
CA LEU A 102 2.27 5.59 -1.17
C LEU A 102 2.87 4.33 -0.52
N THR A 103 2.47 4.02 0.72
CA THR A 103 2.96 2.82 1.42
C THR A 103 2.49 1.52 0.75
N THR A 104 1.30 1.53 0.13
CA THR A 104 0.78 0.36 -0.58
C THR A 104 1.53 0.12 -1.88
N ALA A 105 1.84 1.18 -2.64
CA ALA A 105 2.72 1.08 -3.80
C ALA A 105 4.11 0.55 -3.40
N GLY A 106 4.67 1.07 -2.30
CA GLY A 106 5.93 0.57 -1.75
C GLY A 106 5.88 -0.90 -1.32
N SER A 107 4.80 -1.36 -0.67
CA SER A 107 4.69 -2.76 -0.24
C SER A 107 4.56 -3.72 -1.43
N ILE A 108 3.84 -3.33 -2.48
CA ILE A 108 3.77 -4.08 -3.74
C ILE A 108 5.15 -4.17 -4.39
N TRP A 109 5.89 -3.07 -4.42
CA TRP A 109 7.25 -3.02 -4.97
C TRP A 109 8.23 -3.93 -4.23
N VAL A 110 8.24 -3.88 -2.90
CA VAL A 110 9.04 -4.78 -2.05
C VAL A 110 8.65 -6.24 -2.27
N THR A 111 7.37 -6.52 -2.44
CA THR A 111 6.88 -7.89 -2.65
C THR A 111 7.33 -8.48 -3.97
N ALA A 112 7.35 -7.68 -5.03
CA ALA A 112 7.94 -8.10 -6.30
C ALA A 112 9.43 -8.42 -6.15
N ALA A 113 10.18 -7.59 -5.43
CA ALA A 113 11.59 -7.84 -5.13
C ALA A 113 11.82 -9.12 -4.31
N VAL A 114 10.98 -9.39 -3.31
CA VAL A 114 10.99 -10.63 -2.51
C VAL A 114 10.73 -11.85 -3.40
N GLY A 115 9.76 -11.76 -4.31
CA GLY A 115 9.49 -12.79 -5.32
C GLY A 115 10.68 -13.05 -6.22
N MET A 116 11.27 -12.00 -6.81
CA MET A 116 12.47 -12.11 -7.64
C MET A 116 13.65 -12.71 -6.87
N ALA A 117 13.87 -12.30 -5.61
CA ALA A 117 14.93 -12.86 -4.78
C ALA A 117 14.73 -14.37 -4.52
N CYS A 118 13.50 -14.80 -4.29
CA CYS A 118 13.19 -16.23 -4.19
C CYS A 118 13.44 -16.95 -5.53
N GLY A 119 12.94 -16.42 -6.65
CA GLY A 119 13.16 -16.99 -7.99
C GLY A 119 14.63 -17.02 -8.41
N ALA A 120 15.46 -16.11 -7.89
CA ALA A 120 16.91 -16.08 -8.10
C ALA A 120 17.69 -17.03 -7.17
N GLY A 121 17.01 -17.85 -6.35
CA GLY A 121 17.65 -18.78 -5.43
C GLY A 121 18.16 -18.14 -4.13
N MET A 122 17.67 -16.97 -3.75
CA MET A 122 18.08 -16.20 -2.57
C MET A 122 16.98 -16.07 -1.50
N PRO A 123 16.34 -17.17 -1.02
CA PRO A 123 15.22 -17.09 -0.07
C PRO A 123 15.62 -16.53 1.31
N LEU A 124 16.89 -16.66 1.71
CA LEU A 124 17.39 -16.05 2.96
C LEU A 124 17.36 -14.52 2.89
N ILE A 125 17.82 -13.94 1.78
CA ILE A 125 17.79 -12.49 1.56
C ILE A 125 16.34 -12.01 1.43
N ALA A 126 15.49 -12.78 0.76
CA ALA A 126 14.06 -12.50 0.68
C ALA A 126 13.42 -12.46 2.08
N THR A 127 13.75 -13.43 2.94
CA THR A 127 13.24 -13.51 4.32
C THR A 127 13.71 -12.33 5.17
N LEU A 128 15.00 -11.99 5.13
CA LEU A 128 15.53 -10.80 5.82
C LEU A 128 14.85 -9.51 5.34
N THR A 129 14.55 -9.41 4.05
CA THR A 129 13.83 -8.27 3.48
C THR A 129 12.41 -8.17 4.05
N VAL A 130 11.67 -9.28 4.19
CA VAL A 130 10.35 -9.29 4.84
C VAL A 130 10.44 -8.86 6.30
N ILE A 131 11.45 -9.32 7.04
CA ILE A 131 11.67 -8.91 8.44
C ILE A 131 11.90 -7.39 8.51
N PHE A 132 12.80 -6.84 7.70
CA PHE A 132 13.05 -5.39 7.67
C PHE A 132 11.84 -4.59 7.22
N TYR A 133 11.06 -5.11 6.27
CA TYR A 133 9.80 -4.51 5.86
C TYR A 133 8.85 -4.40 7.07
N ILE A 134 8.59 -5.49 7.80
CA ILE A 134 7.70 -5.51 8.98
C ILE A 134 8.21 -4.55 10.06
N LEU A 135 9.52 -4.55 10.31
CA LEU A 135 10.14 -3.62 11.25
C LEU A 135 9.92 -2.17 10.84
N ALA A 136 10.12 -1.84 9.56
CA ALA A 136 9.94 -0.48 9.04
C ALA A 136 8.49 0.00 9.22
N VAL A 137 7.49 -0.78 8.76
CA VAL A 137 6.08 -0.35 8.91
C VAL A 137 5.62 -0.31 10.37
N THR A 138 6.14 -1.18 11.23
CA THR A 138 5.77 -1.19 12.66
C THR A 138 6.43 -0.05 13.43
N LEU A 139 7.75 0.14 13.25
CA LEU A 139 8.52 1.17 13.94
C LEU A 139 8.05 2.56 13.54
N VAL A 140 7.86 2.81 12.23
CA VAL A 140 7.35 4.11 11.75
C VAL A 140 5.97 4.40 12.34
N THR A 141 5.08 3.41 12.39
CA THR A 141 3.75 3.59 13.00
C THR A 141 3.86 3.90 14.50
N TRP A 142 4.79 3.27 15.21
CA TRP A 142 5.02 3.52 16.64
C TRP A 142 5.58 4.93 16.89
N VAL A 143 6.61 5.33 16.13
CA VAL A 143 7.21 6.68 16.22
C VAL A 143 6.20 7.75 15.86
N ALA A 144 5.42 7.55 14.79
CA ALA A 144 4.40 8.51 14.36
C ALA A 144 3.29 8.74 15.40
N ARG A 145 3.03 7.78 16.30
CA ARG A 145 2.10 7.96 17.43
C ARG A 145 2.70 8.80 18.57
N LYS A 146 4.03 8.82 18.70
CA LYS A 146 4.75 9.57 19.74
C LYS A 146 4.99 11.03 19.34
N ILE A 147 5.00 11.34 18.05
CA ILE A 147 5.16 12.71 17.57
C ILE A 147 3.85 13.49 17.85
N PRO A 148 3.90 14.62 18.59
CA PRO A 148 2.75 15.48 18.78
C PRO A 148 2.26 15.98 17.43
N LYS A 149 1.00 15.68 17.09
CA LYS A 149 0.36 16.17 15.86
C LYS A 149 0.15 17.68 15.95
N HIS A 150 1.15 18.46 15.58
CA HIS A 150 1.01 19.90 15.42
C HIS A 150 0.14 20.17 14.19
N GLY A 151 -0.99 20.88 14.39
CA GLY A 151 -1.77 21.46 13.29
C GLY A 151 -2.86 20.58 12.67
N ARG A 152 -3.57 19.74 13.43
CA ARG A 152 -4.83 19.16 12.94
C ARG A 152 -5.92 20.23 13.03
N THR A 153 -6.30 20.85 11.92
CA THR A 153 -7.47 21.73 11.83
C THR A 153 -8.68 20.94 12.30
N GLN A 154 -9.14 21.17 13.53
CA GLN A 154 -10.36 20.56 14.04
C GLN A 154 -11.52 21.27 13.35
N GLN A 155 -12.21 20.55 12.47
CA GLN A 155 -13.44 21.03 11.86
C GLN A 155 -14.57 20.76 12.85
N PHE A 156 -15.09 21.82 13.48
CA PHE A 156 -16.29 21.75 14.29
C PHE A 156 -17.50 22.02 13.40
N MET A 157 -18.38 21.04 13.26
CA MET A 157 -19.66 21.20 12.57
C MET A 157 -20.72 21.61 13.60
N VAL A 158 -21.07 22.89 13.64
CA VAL A 158 -22.11 23.42 14.54
C VAL A 158 -23.45 23.41 13.78
N ARG A 159 -24.43 22.66 14.29
CA ARG A 159 -25.81 22.68 13.79
C ARG A 159 -26.64 23.61 14.67
N TYR A 160 -27.32 24.59 14.08
CA TYR A 160 -28.22 25.50 14.78
C TYR A 160 -29.56 25.60 14.03
N GLN A 161 -30.62 25.97 14.75
CA GLN A 161 -31.93 26.26 14.14
C GLN A 161 -31.98 27.74 13.72
N ASP A 162 -32.36 27.97 12.47
CA ASP A 162 -32.43 29.31 11.89
C ASP A 162 -33.63 30.09 12.46
N GLY A 163 -33.44 31.36 12.81
CA GLY A 163 -34.49 32.23 13.38
C GLY A 163 -34.27 32.75 14.80
N HIS A 164 -33.24 32.26 15.53
CA HIS A 164 -32.93 32.69 16.90
C HIS A 164 -31.67 33.56 17.06
N GLY A 165 -31.03 34.00 15.97
CA GLY A 165 -29.84 34.88 16.04
C GLY A 165 -28.54 34.22 16.50
N ILE A 166 -28.56 32.92 16.79
CA ILE A 166 -27.48 32.13 17.42
C ILE A 166 -26.18 32.10 16.60
N LEU A 167 -26.24 32.32 15.28
CA LEU A 167 -25.04 32.37 14.43
C LEU A 167 -24.04 33.42 14.91
N ARG A 168 -24.53 34.58 15.37
CA ARG A 168 -23.67 35.66 15.85
C ARG A 168 -22.96 35.26 17.14
N ASP A 169 -23.67 34.61 18.06
CA ASP A 169 -23.12 34.15 19.34
C ASP A 169 -22.08 33.05 19.13
N VAL A 170 -22.32 32.13 18.19
CA VAL A 170 -21.36 31.08 17.81
C VAL A 170 -20.10 31.67 17.19
N LEU A 171 -20.23 32.66 16.30
CA LEU A 171 -19.09 33.35 15.71
C LEU A 171 -18.30 34.16 16.75
N GLN A 172 -19.00 34.78 17.70
CA GLN A 172 -18.38 35.56 18.78
C GLN A 172 -17.66 34.66 19.79
N ALA A 173 -18.26 33.54 20.19
CA ALA A 173 -17.61 32.54 21.03
C ALA A 173 -16.39 31.92 20.34
N ALA A 174 -16.45 31.66 19.02
CA ALA A 174 -15.31 31.21 18.26
C ALA A 174 -14.18 32.25 18.23
N TRP A 175 -14.52 33.55 18.16
CA TRP A 175 -13.57 34.65 18.21
C TRP A 175 -12.88 34.76 19.58
N GLU A 176 -13.64 34.66 20.68
CA GLU A 176 -13.13 34.66 22.05
C GLU A 176 -12.19 33.48 22.33
N LEU A 177 -12.44 32.34 21.69
CA LEU A 177 -11.57 31.16 21.74
C LEU A 177 -10.30 31.27 20.88
N GLY A 178 -10.05 32.43 20.25
CA GLY A 178 -8.81 32.71 19.52
C GLY A 178 -8.79 32.22 18.07
N TYR A 179 -9.94 31.84 17.49
CA TYR A 179 -10.02 31.52 16.06
C TYR A 179 -10.04 32.80 15.23
N GLN A 180 -8.87 33.26 14.78
CA GLN A 180 -8.73 34.45 13.93
C GLN A 180 -9.02 34.15 12.45
N SER A 181 -9.81 35.01 11.82
CA SER A 181 -9.96 35.08 10.36
C SER A 181 -8.65 35.57 9.73
N GLY A 182 -7.72 34.65 9.53
CA GLY A 182 -6.44 34.96 8.91
C GLY A 182 -5.72 33.75 8.34
N HIS A 183 -5.65 32.64 9.08
CA HIS A 183 -4.85 31.47 8.66
C HIS A 183 -5.51 30.09 8.92
N SER A 184 -6.68 30.05 9.58
CA SER A 184 -7.48 28.83 9.74
C SER A 184 -8.79 28.97 8.96
N ARG A 185 -8.97 28.14 7.92
CA ARG A 185 -10.25 28.02 7.20
C ARG A 185 -11.33 27.57 8.17
N LEU A 186 -12.16 28.50 8.63
CA LEU A 186 -13.40 28.22 9.33
C LEU A 186 -14.47 28.01 8.26
N SER A 187 -14.74 26.76 7.90
CA SER A 187 -15.83 26.41 6.98
C SER A 187 -17.11 26.24 7.78
N VAL A 188 -17.96 27.26 7.79
CA VAL A 188 -19.32 27.16 8.33
C VAL A 188 -20.23 26.68 7.21
N GLU A 189 -20.61 25.40 7.27
CA GLU A 189 -21.56 24.82 6.31
C GLU A 189 -22.97 24.91 6.91
N VAL A 190 -23.77 25.87 6.43
CA VAL A 190 -25.15 26.08 6.89
C VAL A 190 -26.08 25.17 6.10
N CYS A 191 -26.42 24.01 6.65
CA CYS A 191 -27.49 23.17 6.11
C CYS A 191 -28.85 23.72 6.55
N ARG A 192 -29.62 24.29 5.61
CA ARG A 192 -31.04 24.62 5.84
C ARG A 192 -31.84 23.32 5.96
N VAL A 193 -32.24 22.97 7.19
CA VAL A 193 -33.13 21.83 7.43
C VAL A 193 -34.52 22.19 6.91
N LYS A 194 -34.90 21.71 5.72
CA LYS A 194 -36.30 21.72 5.28
C LYS A 194 -37.03 20.62 6.04
N GLY A 195 -37.82 21.03 7.03
CA GLY A 195 -38.82 20.20 7.70
C GLY A 195 -38.25 19.32 8.81
N LEU A 196 -38.34 19.79 10.05
CA LEU A 196 -38.37 18.92 11.22
C LEU A 196 -39.58 19.34 12.07
N ALA A 197 -40.58 18.47 12.10
CA ALA A 197 -41.74 18.60 12.99
C ALA A 197 -41.28 18.61 14.46
N PRO A 198 -41.99 19.31 15.36
CA PRO A 198 -41.59 19.46 16.74
C PRO A 198 -41.66 18.12 17.46
N LEU A 199 -40.54 17.69 18.02
CA LEU A 199 -40.40 16.48 18.83
C LEU A 199 -39.92 16.91 20.22
N LEU A 200 -40.77 17.67 20.92
CA LEU A 200 -40.73 17.93 22.35
C LEU A 200 -42.15 18.33 22.79
N ASP A 201 -42.97 17.32 23.08
CA ASP A 201 -43.99 17.39 24.12
C ASP A 201 -43.83 16.12 24.96
N ASP A 202 -43.96 16.31 26.28
CA ASP A 202 -43.77 15.43 27.46
C ASP A 202 -42.33 15.26 28.02
#